data_AF-A0A0F7CQU9-F1
#
_entry.id   AF-A0A0F7CQU9-F1
#
_cell.length_a   1.000
_cell.length_b   1.000
_cell.length_c   1.000
_cell.angle_alpha   90.00
_cell.angle_beta   90.00
_cell.angle_gamma   90.00
#
_symmetry.space_group_name_H-M   'P 1'
#
loop_
_entity.id
_entity.type
_entity.pdbx_description
1 polymer ?
#
loop_
_entity_poly.entity_id
_entity_poly.type
_entity_poly.pdbx_seq_one_letter_code
_entity_poly.pdbx_strand_id
1 'polypeptide(L)'
;MNQLHVDDTFSQALRAELVAQVERTSPVRRKKRTRVWLGAGILAGAGILGGVGATAAGLFVVPGSPQVSPLSTPVTETTYQGSATVELGDPPAGTTGIQMDFTCLTPGYFQYQDGSGGRCSAEDVGTPGAWSGYLVQLAPGQHSVTFRTEPENKWKLTAKYVNVEITDWATNTDGDTYGAENENGTPDMVAVIASNGTPGYVYRTELEEANGTAASRTFKSPEEALAWQEARQGKSFSVPVYDATGKTVVGEFVIAANNGEVATGPTEKNYFPEAPRQTAKPVVPN
;
A
#
# COMPACT_ATOMS: atom_id res chain seq x y z
N MET A 1 -29.30 9.19 -10.14
CA MET A 1 -28.27 9.98 -9.45
C MET A 1 -28.55 9.89 -7.97
N ASN A 2 -27.76 9.10 -7.24
CA ASN A 2 -27.80 9.08 -5.78
C ASN A 2 -26.39 9.45 -5.31
N GLN A 3 -26.26 10.61 -4.68
CA GLN A 3 -25.06 10.99 -3.97
C GLN A 3 -24.91 10.07 -2.75
N LEU A 4 -23.74 9.44 -2.61
CA LEU A 4 -23.36 8.78 -1.36
C LEU A 4 -23.16 9.88 -0.32
N HIS A 5 -24.18 10.11 0.50
CA HIS A 5 -24.05 10.91 1.72
C HIS A 5 -23.20 10.13 2.71
N VAL A 6 -22.04 10.69 3.07
CA VAL A 6 -21.34 10.27 4.30
C VAL A 6 -22.26 10.62 5.46
N ASP A 7 -22.61 9.61 6.25
CA ASP A 7 -23.55 9.76 7.37
C ASP A 7 -23.00 10.76 8.41
N ASP A 8 -23.85 11.70 8.84
CA ASP A 8 -23.46 12.74 9.80
C ASP A 8 -22.99 12.16 11.14
N THR A 9 -23.48 10.98 11.51
CA THR A 9 -23.08 10.27 12.73
C THR A 9 -21.63 9.80 12.65
N PHE A 10 -21.18 9.35 11.47
CA PHE A 10 -19.79 8.96 11.25
C PHE A 10 -18.86 10.18 11.32
N SER A 11 -19.27 11.30 10.71
CA SER A 11 -18.51 12.55 10.76
C SER A 11 -18.41 13.10 12.19
N GLN A 12 -19.45 12.94 13.00
CA GLN A 12 -19.44 13.33 14.41
C GLN A 12 -18.60 12.40 15.27
N ALA A 13 -18.68 11.08 15.04
CA ALA A 13 -17.85 10.10 15.76
C ALA A 13 -16.36 10.28 15.46
N LEU A 14 -16.01 10.56 14.19
CA LEU A 14 -14.64 10.84 13.79
C LEU A 14 -14.12 12.14 14.42
N ARG A 15 -14.93 13.21 14.42
CA ARG A 15 -14.59 14.47 15.11
C ARG A 15 -14.42 14.26 16.61
N ALA A 16 -15.30 13.48 17.25
CA ALA A 16 -15.21 13.20 18.68
C ALA A 16 -13.94 12.41 19.04
N GLU A 17 -13.56 11.41 18.25
CA GLU A 17 -12.32 10.66 18.50
C GLU A 17 -11.08 11.52 18.24
N LEU A 18 -11.07 12.36 17.20
CA LEU A 18 -9.97 13.30 16.93
C LEU A 18 -9.79 14.31 18.07
N VAL A 19 -10.89 14.86 18.61
CA VAL A 19 -10.84 15.76 19.77
C VAL A 19 -10.32 15.00 21.01
N ALA A 20 -10.83 13.80 21.28
CA ALA A 20 -10.38 12.98 22.39
C ALA A 20 -8.88 12.60 22.28
N GLN A 21 -8.40 12.38 21.06
CA GLN A 21 -6.99 12.09 20.80
C GLN A 21 -6.11 13.32 21.03
N VAL A 22 -6.56 14.51 20.60
CA VAL A 22 -5.87 15.79 20.86
C VAL A 22 -5.82 16.11 22.36
N GLU A 23 -6.91 15.90 23.09
CA GLU A 23 -6.97 16.07 24.55
C GLU A 23 -6.02 15.10 25.27
N ARG A 24 -5.96 13.82 24.84
CA ARG A 24 -5.01 12.83 25.36
C ARG A 24 -3.54 13.20 25.09
N THR A 25 -3.27 13.96 24.03
CA THR A 25 -1.92 14.40 23.65
C THR A 25 -1.51 15.80 24.15
N SER A 26 -2.40 16.54 24.83
CA SER A 26 -2.07 17.87 25.37
C SER A 26 -1.17 17.79 26.63
N PRO A 27 -0.15 18.67 26.79
CA PRO A 27 1.03 18.36 27.59
C PRO A 27 1.02 19.00 28.98
N VAL A 28 0.71 18.24 30.02
CA VAL A 28 1.10 18.58 31.41
C VAL A 28 1.75 17.38 32.09
N ARG A 29 2.99 17.06 31.69
CA ARG A 29 4.13 16.74 32.59
C ARG A 29 5.36 16.27 31.80
N ARG A 30 6.48 16.96 32.04
CA ARG A 30 7.85 16.54 31.71
C ARG A 30 8.15 15.12 32.23
N LYS A 31 8.59 14.20 31.36
CA LYS A 31 9.92 13.53 31.40
C LYS A 31 10.05 12.41 30.33
N LYS A 32 11.27 12.37 29.76
CA LYS A 32 11.89 11.39 28.83
C LYS A 32 11.22 11.23 27.45
N ARG A 33 11.86 11.88 26.47
CA ARG A 33 11.60 11.72 25.03
C ARG A 33 11.92 10.29 24.58
N THR A 34 10.90 9.49 24.38
CA THR A 34 10.90 8.42 23.37
C THR A 34 10.20 8.99 22.15
N ARG A 35 10.95 9.24 21.07
CA ARG A 35 10.41 9.76 19.81
C ARG A 35 9.61 8.64 19.14
N VAL A 36 8.28 8.67 19.28
CA VAL A 36 7.37 7.92 18.43
C VAL A 36 7.03 8.84 17.27
N TRP A 37 7.57 8.54 16.08
CA TRP A 37 7.16 9.21 14.84
C TRP A 37 5.92 8.51 14.29
N LEU A 38 4.79 9.21 14.29
CA LEU A 38 3.64 8.87 13.46
C LEU A 38 3.97 9.30 12.03
N GLY A 39 4.65 8.43 11.29
CA GLY A 39 4.76 8.53 9.85
C GLY A 39 3.43 8.11 9.22
N ALA A 40 2.68 9.09 8.73
CA ALA A 40 1.56 8.84 7.82
C ALA A 40 2.14 8.39 6.47
N GLY A 41 2.43 7.08 6.36
CA GLY A 41 2.83 6.44 5.11
C GLY A 41 1.63 6.34 4.17
N ILE A 42 1.45 7.35 3.32
CA ILE A 42 0.65 7.21 2.10
C ILE A 42 1.59 6.57 1.06
N LEU A 43 1.56 5.24 1.00
CA LEU A 43 2.04 4.50 -0.16
C LEU A 43 1.09 4.81 -1.33
N ALA A 44 1.33 5.91 -2.02
CA ALA A 44 0.70 6.19 -3.30
C ALA A 44 1.63 5.69 -4.41
N GLY A 45 1.29 4.52 -4.96
CA GLY A 45 1.76 4.11 -6.28
C GLY A 45 2.44 2.74 -6.33
N ALA A 46 1.70 1.78 -6.87
CA ALA A 46 2.15 0.50 -7.39
C ALA A 46 2.68 -0.52 -6.35
N GLY A 47 2.01 -1.67 -6.30
CA GLY A 47 2.45 -2.81 -5.51
C GLY A 47 3.87 -3.22 -5.87
N ILE A 48 4.77 -3.08 -4.91
CA ILE A 48 6.02 -3.83 -4.86
C ILE A 48 6.04 -4.56 -3.53
N LEU A 49 5.25 -5.62 -3.43
CA LEU A 49 5.62 -6.81 -2.67
C LEU A 49 5.36 -8.07 -3.52
N GLY A 50 5.47 -7.94 -4.84
CA GLY A 50 5.71 -9.06 -5.75
C GLY A 50 7.20 -9.41 -5.72
N GLY A 51 7.70 -9.88 -4.57
CA GLY A 51 9.06 -10.38 -4.42
C GLY A 51 9.24 -11.72 -5.14
N VAL A 52 8.91 -11.81 -6.42
CA VAL A 52 9.27 -12.98 -7.22
C VAL A 52 10.80 -13.04 -7.20
N GLY A 53 11.34 -14.14 -6.67
CA GLY A 53 12.77 -14.43 -6.75
C GLY A 53 13.19 -14.42 -8.22
N ALA A 54 13.78 -13.31 -8.64
CA ALA A 54 14.37 -13.13 -9.95
C ALA A 54 15.80 -12.60 -9.76
N THR A 55 16.64 -13.37 -9.05
CA THR A 55 18.10 -13.18 -9.08
C THR A 55 18.72 -13.58 -10.43
N ALA A 56 17.92 -13.83 -11.48
CA ALA A 56 18.39 -14.33 -12.77
C ALA A 56 18.13 -13.41 -13.98
N ALA A 57 17.55 -12.22 -13.81
CA ALA A 57 17.45 -11.25 -14.90
C ALA A 57 17.76 -9.87 -14.31
N GLY A 58 18.83 -9.22 -14.79
CA GLY A 58 19.36 -7.94 -14.27
C GLY A 58 18.39 -6.76 -14.32
N LEU A 59 17.34 -6.85 -13.54
CA LEU A 59 16.36 -5.81 -13.26
C LEU A 59 16.92 -4.98 -12.10
N PHE A 60 16.86 -3.66 -12.28
CA PHE A 60 17.36 -2.65 -11.35
C PHE A 60 17.01 -2.99 -9.90
N VAL A 61 18.02 -3.31 -9.09
CA VAL A 61 17.89 -3.31 -7.64
C VAL A 61 17.84 -1.86 -7.20
N VAL A 62 16.68 -1.43 -6.69
CA VAL A 62 16.56 -0.12 -6.05
C VAL A 62 17.37 -0.17 -4.74
N PRO A 63 18.38 0.70 -4.54
CA PRO A 63 19.11 0.76 -3.27
C PRO A 63 18.16 1.05 -2.11
N GLY A 64 18.47 0.62 -0.89
CA GLY A 64 17.55 0.76 0.23
C GLY A 64 16.37 -0.21 0.24
N SER A 65 16.19 -1.02 -0.82
CA SER A 65 15.06 -1.95 -0.92
C SER A 65 15.39 -3.32 -0.32
N PRO A 66 14.36 -4.11 0.07
CA PRO A 66 14.56 -5.47 0.55
C PRO A 66 15.12 -6.40 -0.53
N GLN A 67 16.21 -7.10 -0.21
CA GLN A 67 16.71 -8.27 -0.92
C GLN A 67 16.11 -9.52 -0.30
N VAL A 68 15.45 -10.33 -1.11
CA VAL A 68 14.73 -11.52 -0.65
C VAL A 68 15.42 -12.77 -1.19
N SER A 69 16.03 -13.54 -0.29
CA SER A 69 16.72 -14.80 -0.58
C SER A 69 15.87 -15.99 -0.11
N PRO A 70 15.43 -16.90 -1.00
CA PRO A 70 14.73 -18.12 -0.61
C PRO A 70 15.61 -19.04 0.24
N LEU A 71 15.08 -19.53 1.36
CA LEU A 71 15.79 -20.45 2.26
C LEU A 71 15.14 -21.83 2.34
N SER A 72 13.90 -21.99 1.88
CA SER A 72 13.21 -23.28 1.84
C SER A 72 12.58 -23.55 0.48
N THR A 73 12.32 -24.83 0.21
CA THR A 73 11.38 -25.24 -0.84
C THR A 73 10.00 -24.68 -0.50
N PRO A 74 9.25 -24.16 -1.49
CA PRO A 74 7.90 -23.69 -1.23
C PRO A 74 6.97 -24.84 -0.84
N VAL A 75 6.15 -24.60 0.18
CA VAL A 75 4.94 -25.38 0.39
C VAL A 75 3.92 -24.90 -0.63
N THR A 76 3.49 -25.81 -1.49
CA THR A 76 2.45 -25.56 -2.50
C THR A 76 1.31 -26.51 -2.21
N GLU A 77 0.23 -26.00 -1.63
CA GLU A 77 -1.01 -26.77 -1.52
C GLU A 77 -1.98 -26.40 -2.63
N THR A 78 -2.71 -27.41 -3.10
CA THR A 78 -3.41 -27.32 -4.38
C THR A 78 -4.67 -26.47 -4.33
N THR A 79 -5.39 -26.40 -3.21
CA THR A 79 -6.56 -25.52 -2.95
C THR A 79 -7.03 -25.72 -1.51
N TYR A 80 -7.29 -24.62 -0.81
CA TYR A 80 -7.96 -24.59 0.50
C TYR A 80 -9.42 -24.15 0.34
N GLN A 81 -10.23 -24.51 1.33
CA GLN A 81 -11.60 -24.03 1.48
C GLN A 81 -11.84 -23.58 2.93
N GLY A 82 -12.46 -22.42 3.11
CA GLY A 82 -12.64 -21.81 4.40
C GLY A 82 -11.33 -21.32 5.02
N SER A 83 -11.38 -21.08 6.33
CA SER A 83 -10.20 -20.75 7.12
C SER A 83 -9.28 -21.97 7.22
N ALA A 84 -7.97 -21.79 7.03
CA ALA A 84 -6.99 -22.87 7.14
C ALA A 84 -5.67 -22.39 7.74
N THR A 85 -4.94 -23.33 8.33
CA THR A 85 -3.55 -23.14 8.81
C THR A 85 -2.64 -23.98 7.92
N VAL A 86 -1.59 -23.36 7.39
CA VAL A 86 -0.62 -23.97 6.50
C VAL A 86 0.68 -24.15 7.25
N GLU A 87 1.06 -25.41 7.48
CA GLU A 87 2.30 -25.77 8.17
C GLU A 87 3.49 -25.64 7.22
N LEU A 88 4.50 -24.87 7.63
CA LEU A 88 5.73 -24.62 6.86
C LEU A 88 6.91 -25.45 7.37
N GLY A 89 6.79 -26.02 8.58
CA GLY A 89 7.85 -26.77 9.25
C GLY A 89 8.80 -25.87 10.05
N ASP A 90 10.02 -26.35 10.28
CA ASP A 90 11.02 -25.58 11.02
C ASP A 90 11.67 -24.51 10.11
N PRO A 91 11.76 -23.25 10.56
CA PRO A 91 12.45 -22.22 9.81
C PRO A 91 13.95 -22.53 9.72
N PRO A 92 14.54 -22.56 8.51
CA PRO A 92 15.98 -22.67 8.35
C PRO A 92 16.74 -21.55 9.08
N ALA A 93 18.00 -21.81 9.44
CA ALA A 93 18.85 -20.79 10.06
C ALA A 93 18.97 -19.54 9.15
N GLY A 94 18.84 -18.35 9.75
CA GLY A 94 18.90 -17.07 9.02
C GLY A 94 17.57 -16.60 8.43
N THR A 95 16.46 -17.33 8.64
CA THR A 95 15.13 -16.89 8.22
C THR A 95 14.71 -15.62 8.96
N THR A 96 14.28 -14.61 8.21
CA THR A 96 13.73 -13.36 8.77
C THR A 96 12.29 -13.11 8.33
N GLY A 97 11.80 -13.83 7.31
CA GLY A 97 10.43 -13.68 6.83
C GLY A 97 9.86 -14.91 6.14
N ILE A 98 8.58 -14.79 5.78
CA ILE A 98 7.84 -15.76 4.98
C ILE A 98 7.32 -15.02 3.76
N GLN A 99 7.70 -15.49 2.58
CA GLN A 99 7.12 -15.02 1.32
C GLN A 99 5.91 -15.89 0.98
N MET A 100 4.80 -15.24 0.64
CA MET A 100 3.53 -15.87 0.29
C MET A 100 3.02 -15.34 -1.04
N ASP A 101 2.58 -16.26 -1.89
CA ASP A 101 1.84 -15.97 -3.10
C ASP A 101 0.43 -16.55 -2.94
N PHE A 102 -0.54 -15.67 -2.74
CA PHE A 102 -1.95 -15.99 -2.54
C PHE A 102 -2.73 -15.88 -3.86
N THR A 103 -3.72 -16.73 -4.06
CA THR A 103 -4.68 -16.60 -5.17
C THR A 103 -6.08 -16.92 -4.69
N CYS A 104 -7.00 -15.97 -4.79
CA CYS A 104 -8.42 -16.27 -4.55
C CYS A 104 -9.01 -17.07 -5.72
N LEU A 105 -9.84 -18.06 -5.39
CA LEU A 105 -10.58 -18.86 -6.36
C LEU A 105 -12.09 -18.61 -6.28
N THR A 106 -12.54 -17.89 -5.26
CA THR A 106 -13.90 -17.40 -5.10
C THR A 106 -13.87 -15.96 -4.60
N PRO A 107 -14.94 -15.19 -4.84
CA PRO A 107 -15.09 -13.87 -4.24
C PRO A 107 -15.19 -14.00 -2.72
N GLY A 108 -14.68 -13.00 -1.99
CA GLY A 108 -14.72 -13.02 -0.54
C GLY A 108 -13.73 -12.07 0.10
N TYR A 109 -13.72 -12.05 1.43
CA TYR A 109 -12.69 -11.39 2.22
C TYR A 109 -11.74 -12.43 2.80
N PHE A 110 -10.43 -12.19 2.64
CA PHE A 110 -9.37 -13.09 3.10
C PHE A 110 -8.46 -12.31 4.03
N GLN A 111 -8.30 -12.79 5.25
CA GLN A 111 -7.50 -12.16 6.28
C GLN A 111 -6.31 -13.04 6.66
N TYR A 112 -5.12 -12.46 6.67
CA TYR A 112 -3.91 -13.06 7.20
C TYR A 112 -3.91 -12.99 8.74
N GLN A 113 -3.08 -13.82 9.37
CA GLN A 113 -2.99 -13.91 10.84
C GLN A 113 -2.58 -12.62 11.56
N ASP A 114 -1.87 -11.71 10.88
CA ASP A 114 -1.45 -10.40 11.41
C ASP A 114 -2.58 -9.35 11.33
N GLY A 115 -3.75 -9.75 10.83
CA GLY A 115 -4.92 -8.90 10.68
C GLY A 115 -4.99 -8.18 9.34
N SER A 116 -3.92 -8.21 8.53
CA SER A 116 -3.96 -7.72 7.15
C SER A 116 -4.92 -8.57 6.32
N GLY A 117 -5.45 -8.03 5.23
CA GLY A 117 -6.40 -8.76 4.40
C GLY A 117 -6.83 -8.00 3.17
N GLY A 118 -7.53 -8.71 2.28
CA GLY A 118 -7.99 -8.18 1.01
C GLY A 118 -9.35 -8.72 0.64
N ARG A 119 -10.07 -7.95 -0.18
CA ARG A 119 -11.30 -8.40 -0.83
C ARG A 119 -10.96 -8.85 -2.24
N CYS A 120 -11.48 -10.01 -2.62
CA CYS A 120 -11.50 -10.50 -3.99
C CYS A 120 -12.94 -10.39 -4.50
N SER A 121 -13.14 -9.68 -5.61
CA SER A 121 -14.45 -9.55 -6.23
C SER A 121 -14.70 -10.69 -7.24
N ALA A 122 -15.90 -10.75 -7.81
CA ALA A 122 -16.22 -11.75 -8.83
C ALA A 122 -15.45 -11.51 -10.14
N GLU A 123 -15.12 -10.25 -10.42
CA GLU A 123 -14.36 -9.83 -11.59
C GLU A 123 -12.88 -10.21 -11.49
N ASP A 124 -12.34 -10.31 -10.26
CA ASP A 124 -10.95 -10.68 -10.03
C ASP A 124 -10.68 -12.17 -10.32
N VAL A 125 -11.64 -13.05 -9.99
CA VAL A 125 -11.47 -14.51 -10.03
C VAL A 125 -11.10 -14.99 -11.44
N GLY A 126 -9.97 -15.70 -11.53
CA GLY A 126 -9.45 -16.23 -12.80
C GLY A 126 -8.67 -15.21 -13.64
N THR A 127 -8.51 -13.98 -13.15
CA THR A 127 -7.67 -12.95 -13.75
C THR A 127 -6.40 -12.72 -12.92
N PRO A 128 -5.41 -11.95 -13.41
CA PRO A 128 -4.27 -11.54 -12.59
C PRO A 128 -4.67 -10.77 -11.31
N GLY A 129 -5.85 -10.15 -11.27
CA GLY A 129 -6.38 -9.46 -10.08
C GLY A 129 -6.69 -10.40 -8.90
N ALA A 130 -6.85 -11.71 -9.16
CA ALA A 130 -7.03 -12.70 -8.09
C ALA A 130 -5.76 -13.01 -7.29
N TRP A 131 -4.59 -12.58 -7.77
CA TRP A 131 -3.30 -12.90 -7.18
C TRP A 131 -2.79 -11.77 -6.28
N SER A 132 -2.15 -12.14 -5.17
CA SER A 132 -1.47 -11.20 -4.27
C SER A 132 -0.19 -11.81 -3.72
N GLY A 133 0.92 -11.07 -3.83
CA GLY A 133 2.18 -11.39 -3.16
C GLY A 133 2.26 -10.67 -1.81
N TYR A 134 2.68 -11.39 -0.77
CA TYR A 134 2.81 -10.84 0.57
C TYR A 134 4.08 -11.35 1.26
N LEU A 135 4.74 -10.46 2.01
CA LEU A 135 5.93 -10.75 2.78
C LEU A 135 5.64 -10.46 4.25
N VAL A 136 5.68 -11.50 5.08
CA VAL A 136 5.43 -11.41 6.52
C VAL A 136 6.74 -11.53 7.26
N GLN A 137 6.96 -10.67 8.26
CA GLN A 137 8.08 -10.83 9.19
C GLN A 137 7.87 -12.09 10.05
N LEU A 138 8.91 -12.89 10.19
CA LEU A 138 8.83 -14.13 10.96
C LEU A 138 8.70 -13.80 12.45
N ALA A 139 7.59 -14.21 13.08
CA ALA A 139 7.47 -14.13 14.53
C ALA A 139 8.29 -15.25 15.23
N PRO A 140 8.80 -15.03 16.45
CA PRO A 140 9.51 -16.07 17.19
C PRO A 140 8.66 -17.34 17.37
N GLY A 141 9.19 -18.50 16.98
CA GLY A 141 8.47 -19.78 17.07
C GLY A 141 7.35 -19.95 16.04
N GLN A 142 7.36 -19.19 14.96
CA GLN A 142 6.37 -19.32 13.90
C GLN A 142 6.75 -20.41 12.90
N HIS A 143 5.90 -21.44 12.85
CA HIS A 143 6.06 -22.63 12.00
C HIS A 143 4.95 -22.79 10.94
N SER A 144 3.98 -21.87 10.96
CA SER A 144 2.80 -21.92 10.10
C SER A 144 2.28 -20.52 9.79
N VAL A 145 1.33 -20.47 8.85
CA VAL A 145 0.57 -19.26 8.50
C VAL A 145 -0.92 -19.58 8.48
N THR A 146 -1.72 -18.71 9.10
CA THR A 146 -3.17 -18.88 9.17
C THR A 146 -3.89 -17.85 8.32
N PHE A 147 -4.85 -18.33 7.54
CA PHE A 147 -5.80 -17.51 6.79
C PHE A 147 -7.20 -17.68 7.37
N ARG A 148 -7.91 -16.56 7.51
CA ARG A 148 -9.30 -16.51 7.96
C ARG A 148 -10.20 -16.02 6.83
N THR A 149 -11.24 -16.79 6.56
CA THR A 149 -12.26 -16.49 5.55
C THR A 149 -13.53 -17.32 5.80
N GLU A 150 -14.59 -17.01 5.06
CA GLU A 150 -15.88 -17.71 5.11
C GLU A 150 -15.76 -19.17 4.59
N PRO A 151 -16.54 -20.13 5.12
CA PRO A 151 -16.41 -21.56 4.80
C PRO A 151 -16.53 -21.95 3.32
N GLU A 152 -17.24 -21.16 2.53
CA GLU A 152 -17.44 -21.35 1.09
C GLU A 152 -16.24 -20.89 0.26
N ASN A 153 -15.36 -20.05 0.83
CA ASN A 153 -14.32 -19.39 0.08
C ASN A 153 -13.16 -20.33 -0.23
N LYS A 154 -12.72 -20.35 -1.49
CA LYS A 154 -11.62 -21.17 -1.97
C LYS A 154 -10.43 -20.32 -2.38
N TRP A 155 -9.24 -20.82 -2.11
CA TRP A 155 -8.00 -20.09 -2.36
C TRP A 155 -6.81 -21.03 -2.50
N LYS A 156 -5.71 -20.52 -3.04
CA LYS A 156 -4.40 -21.20 -3.10
C LYS A 156 -3.34 -20.36 -2.42
N LEU A 157 -2.32 -21.04 -1.92
CA LEU A 157 -1.15 -20.41 -1.33
C LEU A 157 0.10 -21.18 -1.76
N THR A 158 1.11 -20.41 -2.14
CA THR A 158 2.50 -20.88 -2.12
C THR A 158 3.23 -20.08 -1.06
N ALA A 159 3.88 -20.76 -0.11
CA ALA A 159 4.59 -20.10 0.98
C ALA A 159 5.97 -20.70 1.17
N LYS A 160 6.97 -19.87 1.49
CA LYS A 160 8.35 -20.31 1.75
C LYS A 160 9.06 -19.39 2.74
N TYR A 161 10.01 -19.94 3.46
CA TYR A 161 10.91 -19.17 4.30
C TYR A 161 11.92 -18.41 3.44
N VAL A 162 12.16 -17.16 3.83
CA VAL A 162 13.10 -16.26 3.17
C VAL A 162 13.97 -15.54 4.19
N ASN A 163 15.17 -15.19 3.76
CA ASN A 163 15.96 -14.15 4.39
C ASN A 163 15.70 -12.84 3.63
N VAL A 164 15.35 -11.81 4.39
CA VAL A 164 15.08 -10.46 3.93
C VAL A 164 16.15 -9.57 4.55
N GLU A 165 16.94 -8.93 3.68
CA GLU A 165 17.96 -7.97 4.06
C GLU A 165 17.68 -6.64 3.37
N ILE A 166 17.63 -5.55 4.14
CA ILE A 166 17.53 -4.22 3.57
C ILE A 166 18.91 -3.81 3.07
N THR A 167 19.01 -3.49 1.78
CA THR A 167 20.27 -2.97 1.23
C THR A 167 20.54 -1.56 1.72
N ASP A 168 21.81 -1.17 1.75
CA ASP A 168 22.17 0.23 1.98
C ASP A 168 21.62 1.12 0.85
N TRP A 169 21.38 2.39 1.16
CA TRP A 169 21.23 3.41 0.12
C TRP A 169 22.53 3.58 -0.64
N ALA A 170 22.40 3.91 -1.92
CA ALA A 170 23.55 4.33 -2.70
C ALA A 170 23.80 5.84 -2.52
N THR A 171 24.95 6.32 -2.96
CA THR A 171 25.33 7.74 -2.89
C THR A 171 25.81 8.22 -4.26
N ASN A 172 25.33 9.37 -4.70
CA ASN A 172 25.75 9.96 -5.97
C ASN A 172 27.10 10.71 -5.84
N THR A 173 27.58 11.33 -6.92
CA THR A 173 28.86 12.08 -6.90
C THR A 173 28.82 13.37 -6.07
N ASP A 174 27.63 13.88 -5.79
CA ASP A 174 27.40 15.13 -5.07
C ASP A 174 27.21 14.86 -3.56
N GLY A 175 27.15 13.58 -3.17
CA GLY A 175 27.05 13.12 -1.78
C GLY A 175 25.63 12.81 -1.32
N ASP A 176 24.63 12.95 -2.19
CA ASP A 176 23.23 12.66 -1.84
C ASP A 176 22.98 11.16 -1.79
N THR A 177 22.26 10.73 -0.75
CA THR A 177 21.78 9.35 -0.66
C THR A 177 20.55 9.15 -1.56
N TYR A 178 20.48 8.02 -2.27
CA TYR A 178 19.33 7.68 -3.11
C TYR A 178 18.89 6.23 -2.95
N GLY A 179 17.58 6.00 -3.00
CA GLY A 179 16.99 4.68 -2.82
C GLY A 179 15.53 4.68 -2.39
N ALA A 180 15.05 3.51 -1.98
CA ALA A 180 13.74 3.35 -1.35
C ALA A 180 13.80 3.78 0.13
N GLU A 181 12.73 4.40 0.62
CA GLU A 181 12.54 4.60 2.06
C GLU A 181 12.50 3.25 2.78
N ASN A 182 13.10 3.18 3.95
CA ASN A 182 13.18 1.95 4.74
C ASN A 182 13.25 2.26 6.24
N GLU A 183 13.48 1.23 7.05
CA GLU A 183 13.54 1.37 8.52
C GLU A 183 14.66 2.29 9.03
N ASN A 184 15.69 2.56 8.21
CA ASN A 184 16.77 3.50 8.53
C ASN A 184 16.38 4.96 8.24
N GLY A 185 15.25 5.20 7.57
CA GLY A 185 14.66 6.51 7.35
C GLY A 185 14.33 6.78 5.88
N THR A 186 14.55 8.04 5.48
CA THR A 186 14.29 8.53 4.11
C THR A 186 15.61 9.01 3.50
N PRO A 187 15.98 8.56 2.29
CA PRO A 187 17.15 9.06 1.58
C PRO A 187 16.95 10.52 1.14
N ASP A 188 18.00 11.17 0.66
CA ASP A 188 17.90 12.53 0.12
C ASP A 188 17.12 12.54 -1.22
N MET A 189 17.21 11.45 -1.98
CA MET A 189 16.47 11.21 -3.21
C MET A 189 15.67 9.89 -3.12
N VAL A 190 14.34 10.00 -3.16
CA VAL A 190 13.41 8.89 -2.96
C VAL A 190 13.03 8.26 -4.31
N ALA A 191 13.17 6.95 -4.41
CA ALA A 191 12.81 6.19 -5.60
C ALA A 191 11.30 6.27 -5.89
N VAL A 192 10.95 6.60 -7.14
CA VAL A 192 9.56 6.67 -7.63
C VAL A 192 9.47 6.15 -9.05
N ILE A 193 8.24 5.88 -9.50
CA ILE A 193 7.91 5.71 -10.91
C ILE A 193 7.25 7.00 -11.39
N ALA A 194 7.84 7.66 -12.38
CA ALA A 194 7.28 8.85 -13.00
C ALA A 194 5.95 8.53 -13.71
N SER A 195 5.13 9.55 -13.96
CA SER A 195 3.84 9.41 -14.67
C SER A 195 3.97 8.87 -16.09
N ASN A 196 5.18 8.92 -16.67
CA ASN A 196 5.50 8.30 -17.97
C ASN A 196 5.96 6.82 -17.86
N GLY A 197 5.94 6.24 -16.65
CA GLY A 197 6.39 4.86 -16.37
C GLY A 197 7.89 4.71 -16.16
N THR A 198 8.68 5.79 -16.25
CA THR A 198 10.14 5.73 -16.09
C THR A 198 10.51 5.71 -14.61
N PRO A 199 11.29 4.72 -14.13
CA PRO A 199 11.83 4.74 -12.78
C PRO A 199 12.87 5.84 -12.62
N GLY A 200 12.85 6.50 -11.48
CA GLY A 200 13.84 7.52 -11.13
C GLY A 200 13.70 7.93 -9.66
N TYR A 201 14.14 9.13 -9.33
CA TYR A 201 14.19 9.61 -7.96
C TYR A 201 13.71 11.05 -7.84
N VAL A 202 12.97 11.37 -6.78
CA VAL A 202 12.58 12.75 -6.44
C VAL A 202 13.40 13.22 -5.25
N TYR A 203 13.83 14.48 -5.22
CA TYR A 203 14.43 15.01 -4.00
C TYR A 203 13.40 15.02 -2.87
N ARG A 204 13.78 14.53 -1.69
CA ARG A 204 12.93 14.50 -0.50
C ARG A 204 12.36 15.89 -0.19
N THR A 205 13.17 16.94 -0.32
CA THR A 205 12.73 18.32 -0.05
C THR A 205 11.62 18.77 -0.99
N GLU A 206 11.76 18.50 -2.30
CA GLU A 206 10.73 18.82 -3.29
C GLU A 206 9.44 18.02 -3.06
N LEU A 207 9.59 16.73 -2.70
CA LEU A 207 8.48 15.86 -2.35
C LEU A 207 7.73 16.35 -1.11
N GLU A 208 8.44 16.74 -0.05
CA GLU A 208 7.87 17.25 1.20
C GLU A 208 7.15 18.60 1.02
N GLU A 209 7.65 19.45 0.14
CA GLU A 209 6.97 20.70 -0.24
C GLU A 209 5.68 20.43 -1.02
N ALA A 210 5.72 19.48 -1.96
CA ALA A 210 4.57 19.14 -2.79
C ALA A 210 3.48 18.39 -2.01
N ASN A 211 3.84 17.48 -1.12
CA ASN A 211 2.89 16.69 -0.32
C ASN A 211 2.41 17.40 0.96
N GLY A 212 3.00 18.55 1.30
CA GLY A 212 2.62 19.34 2.48
C GLY A 212 3.31 18.96 3.79
N THR A 213 4.24 18.00 3.77
CA THR A 213 5.04 17.62 4.94
C THR A 213 5.91 18.78 5.42
N ALA A 214 6.44 19.59 4.52
CA ALA A 214 7.17 20.79 4.90
C ALA A 214 6.24 21.83 5.55
N ALA A 215 5.06 22.05 4.97
CA ALA A 215 4.06 23.00 5.47
C ALA A 215 3.50 22.59 6.84
N SER A 216 3.26 21.30 7.06
CA SER A 216 2.69 20.77 8.31
C SER A 216 3.52 21.09 9.55
N ARG A 217 4.85 21.21 9.39
CA ARG A 217 5.78 21.59 10.46
C ARG A 217 5.61 23.04 10.91
N THR A 218 4.93 23.86 10.11
CA THR A 218 4.78 25.31 10.35
C THR A 218 3.41 25.72 10.87
N PHE A 219 2.40 24.84 10.76
CA PHE A 219 1.05 25.12 11.25
C PHE A 219 1.06 25.27 12.77
N LYS A 220 0.43 26.34 13.25
CA LYS A 220 0.28 26.66 14.67
C LYS A 220 -1.08 26.29 15.22
N SER A 221 -2.04 25.98 14.34
CA SER A 221 -3.39 25.56 14.73
C SER A 221 -4.03 24.62 13.68
N PRO A 222 -5.06 23.85 14.07
CA PRO A 222 -5.85 23.05 13.14
C PRO A 222 -6.51 23.88 12.01
N GLU A 223 -6.90 25.11 12.29
CA GLU A 223 -7.52 26.01 11.31
C GLU A 223 -6.55 26.40 10.19
N GLU A 224 -5.27 26.62 10.51
CA GLU A 224 -4.23 26.86 9.50
C GLU A 224 -4.01 25.64 8.60
N ALA A 225 -4.07 24.43 9.17
CA ALA A 225 -3.95 23.19 8.40
C ALA A 225 -5.15 22.99 7.46
N LEU A 226 -6.38 23.27 7.94
CA LEU A 226 -7.60 23.20 7.12
C LEU A 226 -7.55 24.23 5.99
N ALA A 227 -7.18 25.48 6.28
CA ALA A 227 -7.04 26.52 5.25
C ALA A 227 -6.00 26.14 4.18
N TRP A 228 -4.89 25.51 4.59
CA TRP A 228 -3.89 25.01 3.65
C TRP A 228 -4.43 23.87 2.76
N GLN A 229 -5.19 22.95 3.33
CA GLN A 229 -5.84 21.86 2.59
C GLN A 229 -6.88 22.40 1.59
N GLU A 230 -7.77 23.29 2.04
CA GLU A 230 -8.78 23.94 1.19
C GLU A 230 -8.14 24.71 0.04
N ALA A 231 -7.05 25.45 0.30
CA ALA A 231 -6.34 26.20 -0.73
C ALA A 231 -5.70 25.31 -1.81
N ARG A 232 -5.46 24.03 -1.52
CA ARG A 232 -4.84 23.06 -2.43
C ARG A 232 -5.83 22.04 -2.98
N GLN A 233 -7.08 22.09 -2.54
CA GLN A 233 -8.13 21.19 -2.97
C GLN A 233 -8.29 21.19 -4.49
N GLY A 234 -8.35 20.00 -5.08
CA GLY A 234 -8.52 19.81 -6.53
C GLY A 234 -7.31 20.23 -7.36
N LYS A 235 -6.16 20.52 -6.73
CA LYS A 235 -4.90 20.83 -7.41
C LYS A 235 -3.99 19.61 -7.44
N SER A 236 -3.25 19.50 -8.53
CA SER A 236 -2.17 18.54 -8.69
C SER A 236 -0.84 19.28 -8.67
N PHE A 237 0.18 18.66 -8.08
CA PHE A 237 1.53 19.19 -7.97
C PHE A 237 2.49 18.21 -8.63
N SER A 238 3.17 18.66 -9.68
CA SER A 238 4.25 17.88 -10.32
C SER A 238 5.55 18.08 -9.55
N VAL A 239 6.24 16.98 -9.26
CA VAL A 239 7.59 16.93 -8.72
C VAL A 239 8.51 16.37 -9.81
N PRO A 240 9.62 17.03 -10.16
CA PRO A 240 10.57 16.49 -11.15
C PRO A 240 11.16 15.16 -10.68
N VAL A 241 11.20 14.18 -11.58
CA VAL A 241 11.87 12.89 -11.34
C VAL A 241 13.21 12.92 -12.03
N TYR A 242 14.27 12.64 -11.30
CA TYR A 242 15.65 12.65 -11.76
C TYR A 242 16.22 11.25 -11.94
N ASP A 243 17.32 11.14 -12.68
CA ASP A 243 18.18 9.95 -12.67
C ASP A 243 18.95 9.82 -11.34
N ALA A 244 19.73 8.74 -11.18
CA ALA A 244 20.53 8.49 -9.98
C ALA A 244 21.63 9.54 -9.72
N THR A 245 21.93 10.41 -10.70
CA THR A 245 22.91 11.49 -10.53
C THR A 245 22.28 12.73 -9.92
N GLY A 246 20.94 12.84 -9.93
CA GLY A 246 20.21 14.02 -9.46
C GLY A 246 20.27 15.22 -10.41
N LYS A 247 20.82 15.06 -11.63
CA LYS A 247 21.07 16.16 -12.58
C LYS A 247 20.16 16.12 -13.79
N THR A 248 19.76 14.94 -14.24
CA THR A 248 18.91 14.78 -15.43
C THR A 248 17.48 14.52 -15.01
N VAL A 249 16.55 15.37 -15.45
CA VAL A 249 15.11 15.09 -15.30
C VAL A 249 14.69 14.03 -16.31
N VAL A 250 14.11 12.94 -15.82
CA VAL A 250 13.63 11.78 -16.61
C VAL A 250 12.09 11.69 -16.65
N GLY A 251 11.39 12.51 -15.87
CA GLY A 251 9.93 12.58 -15.87
C GLY A 251 9.39 13.48 -14.77
N GLU A 252 8.10 13.31 -14.47
CA GLU A 252 7.42 14.01 -13.38
C GLU A 252 6.62 13.00 -12.55
N PHE A 253 6.53 13.26 -11.25
CA PHE A 253 5.70 12.54 -10.30
C PHE A 253 4.58 13.45 -9.82
N VAL A 254 3.33 13.05 -10.03
CA VAL A 254 2.16 13.91 -9.78
C VAL A 254 1.50 13.56 -8.47
N ILE A 255 1.39 14.55 -7.59
CA ILE A 255 0.69 14.45 -6.30
C ILE A 255 -0.64 15.18 -6.43
N ALA A 256 -1.74 14.45 -6.34
CA ALA A 256 -3.08 15.01 -6.33
C ALA A 256 -3.53 15.27 -4.88
N ALA A 257 -3.94 16.50 -4.57
CA ALA A 257 -4.64 16.81 -3.33
C ALA A 257 -6.12 16.44 -3.48
N ASN A 258 -6.42 15.15 -3.40
CA ASN A 258 -7.79 14.64 -3.45
C ASN A 258 -8.38 14.57 -2.03
N ASN A 259 -9.68 14.90 -1.93
CA ASN A 259 -10.54 14.50 -0.81
C ASN A 259 -10.41 12.99 -0.60
N GLY A 260 -10.87 12.44 0.52
CA GLY A 260 -11.04 10.98 0.70
C GLY A 260 -12.04 10.32 -0.29
N GLU A 261 -12.13 10.79 -1.53
CA GLU A 261 -12.82 10.17 -2.66
C GLU A 261 -11.81 9.38 -3.49
N VAL A 262 -12.08 8.08 -3.59
CA VAL A 262 -11.40 7.14 -4.49
C VAL A 262 -11.41 7.72 -5.91
N ALA A 263 -10.23 7.93 -6.49
CA ALA A 263 -10.08 8.32 -7.87
C ALA A 263 -10.79 7.29 -8.77
N THR A 264 -11.91 7.69 -9.37
CA THR A 264 -12.43 6.98 -10.54
C THR A 264 -11.50 7.29 -11.70
N GLY A 265 -10.92 6.23 -12.27
CA GLY A 265 -10.13 6.32 -13.50
C GLY A 265 -10.93 6.93 -14.66
N PRO A 266 -10.26 7.27 -15.78
CA PRO A 266 -10.86 8.01 -16.88
C PRO A 266 -12.12 7.30 -17.38
N THR A 267 -13.21 8.06 -17.45
CA THR A 267 -14.47 7.63 -18.04
C THR A 267 -14.31 7.51 -19.56
N GLU A 268 -14.00 6.31 -20.03
CA GLU A 268 -14.22 5.97 -21.44
C GLU A 268 -15.72 5.93 -21.70
N LYS A 269 -16.20 6.98 -22.38
CA LYS A 269 -17.55 7.10 -22.91
C LYS A 269 -17.82 5.99 -23.93
N ASN A 270 -18.90 5.25 -23.67
CA ASN A 270 -19.84 4.67 -24.65
C ASN A 270 -19.30 3.64 -25.66
N TYR A 271 -19.37 2.36 -25.29
CA TYR A 271 -19.53 1.27 -26.27
C TYR A 271 -20.55 0.23 -25.79
N PHE A 272 -21.83 0.59 -25.73
CA PHE A 272 -22.94 -0.38 -25.82
C PHE A 272 -24.20 0.32 -26.36
N PRO A 273 -24.81 -0.12 -27.48
CA PRO A 273 -26.17 0.28 -27.84
C PRO A 273 -27.18 -0.35 -26.87
N GLU A 274 -28.20 0.43 -26.47
CA GLU A 274 -29.27 -0.02 -25.59
C GLU A 274 -30.02 -1.23 -26.19
N ALA A 275 -30.04 -2.34 -25.45
CA ALA A 275 -30.95 -3.45 -25.72
C ALA A 275 -32.33 -3.18 -25.06
N PRO A 276 -33.45 -3.54 -25.70
CA PRO A 276 -34.78 -3.12 -25.29
C PRO A 276 -35.23 -3.75 -23.97
N ARG A 277 -35.81 -2.93 -23.09
CA ARG A 277 -36.43 -3.35 -21.83
C ARG A 277 -37.55 -4.35 -22.09
N GLN A 278 -37.44 -5.56 -21.56
CA GLN A 278 -38.57 -6.47 -21.42
C GLN A 278 -39.50 -5.94 -20.32
N THR A 279 -40.75 -5.64 -20.69
CA THR A 279 -41.82 -5.30 -19.77
C THR A 279 -42.32 -6.56 -19.07
N ALA A 280 -42.21 -6.60 -17.74
CA ALA A 280 -42.81 -7.65 -16.92
C ALA A 280 -44.35 -7.56 -16.99
N LYS A 281 -45.01 -8.68 -17.28
CA LYS A 281 -46.47 -8.83 -17.18
C LYS A 281 -46.88 -8.92 -15.71
N PRO A 282 -48.01 -8.30 -15.29
CA PRO A 282 -48.53 -8.43 -13.94
C PRO A 282 -49.22 -9.80 -13.73
N VAL A 283 -48.95 -10.40 -12.57
CA VAL A 283 -49.63 -11.61 -12.06
C VAL A 283 -51.00 -11.20 -11.50
N VAL A 284 -52.07 -11.86 -11.97
CA VAL A 284 -53.43 -11.72 -11.44
C VAL A 284 -53.64 -12.78 -10.35
N PRO A 285 -54.22 -12.43 -9.19
CA PRO A 285 -54.46 -13.39 -8.13
C PRO A 285 -55.78 -14.16 -8.35
N ASN A 286 -55.78 -15.44 -8.01
CA ASN A 286 -56.94 -16.22 -7.58
C ASN A 286 -56.51 -17.09 -6.40
#